data_AF-A0A7W1QRS1-F1
#
_entry.id   AF-A0A7W1QRS1-F1
#
_cell.length_a   1.000
_cell.length_b   1.000
_cell.length_c   1.000
_cell.angle_alpha   90.00
_cell.angle_beta   90.00
_cell.angle_gamma   90.00
#
_symmetry.space_group_name_H-M   'P 1'
#
loop_
_entity.id
_entity.type
_entity.pdbx_description
1 polymer ?
#
loop_
_entity_poly.entity_id
_entity_poly.type
_entity_poly.pdbx_seq_one_letter_code
_entity_poly.pdbx_strand_id
1 'polypeptide(L)'
;MNTPGYNIFAGILRAALVASLLGAGWSIYRNLPGGELAAGGAAGAQSETALQIVLRRGPTDTSAPMDIPVELYSIDVAALRREYGSEPRPGMRFDDFLARRLKSHPPVTSRLDRGGQATVMITPGKWWIHALLSGEQNVEWRLPVEVAGRRQTVELTSENAYARMKSF
;
A
#
# COMPACT_ATOMS: atom_id res chain seq x y z
N MET A 1 19.86 -57.40 -18.07
CA MET A 1 20.83 -57.05 -17.02
C MET A 1 20.39 -55.72 -16.41
N ASN A 2 19.70 -55.77 -15.26
CA ASN A 2 19.17 -54.57 -14.60
C ASN A 2 20.26 -53.99 -13.70
N THR A 3 20.89 -52.90 -14.14
CA THR A 3 21.92 -52.18 -13.38
C THR A 3 21.27 -51.49 -12.18
N PRO A 4 21.67 -51.83 -10.93
CA PRO A 4 20.99 -51.37 -9.72
C PRO A 4 21.04 -49.85 -9.52
N GLY A 5 21.98 -49.16 -10.17
CA GLY A 5 22.10 -47.70 -10.10
C GLY A 5 20.93 -46.93 -10.74
N TYR A 6 20.37 -47.42 -11.85
CA TYR A 6 19.30 -46.71 -12.57
C TYR A 6 18.00 -46.65 -11.76
N ASN A 7 17.69 -47.73 -11.04
CA ASN A 7 16.49 -47.80 -10.19
C ASN A 7 16.59 -46.87 -8.97
N ILE A 8 17.79 -46.68 -8.42
CA ILE A 8 18.03 -45.75 -7.30
C ILE A 8 17.88 -44.30 -7.78
N PHE A 9 18.48 -43.97 -8.92
CA PHE A 9 18.32 -42.64 -9.53
C PHE A 9 16.86 -42.33 -9.89
N ALA A 10 16.14 -43.30 -10.45
CA ALA A 10 14.71 -43.17 -10.75
C ALA A 10 13.88 -42.97 -9.47
N GLY A 11 14.24 -43.64 -8.37
CA GLY A 11 13.60 -43.45 -7.06
C GLY A 11 13.81 -42.05 -6.49
N ILE A 12 15.05 -41.56 -6.50
CA ILE A 12 15.40 -40.22 -6.02
C ILE A 12 14.69 -39.14 -6.85
N LEU A 13 14.68 -39.30 -8.18
CA LEU A 13 14.04 -38.33 -9.07
C LEU A 13 12.53 -38.23 -8.82
N ARG A 14 11.86 -39.38 -8.60
CA ARG A 14 10.43 -39.40 -8.23
C ARG A 14 10.18 -38.71 -6.89
N ALA A 15 10.99 -39.00 -5.89
CA ALA A 15 10.86 -38.38 -4.57
C ALA A 15 11.07 -36.86 -4.62
N ALA A 16 12.08 -36.40 -5.38
CA ALA A 16 12.35 -34.98 -5.59
C ALA A 16 11.19 -34.26 -6.30
N LEU A 17 10.56 -34.93 -7.26
CA LEU A 17 9.44 -34.36 -8.02
C LEU A 17 8.15 -34.27 -7.19
N VAL A 18 7.90 -35.24 -6.32
CA VAL A 18 6.80 -35.17 -5.35
C VAL A 18 7.06 -34.08 -4.30
N ALA A 19 8.30 -33.99 -3.80
CA ALA A 19 8.69 -32.96 -2.83
C ALA A 19 8.62 -31.55 -3.42
N SER A 20 8.96 -31.36 -4.70
CA SER A 20 8.83 -30.06 -5.36
C SER A 20 7.37 -29.66 -5.57
N LEU A 21 6.48 -30.62 -5.87
CA LEU A 21 5.04 -30.38 -6.00
C LEU A 21 4.42 -29.95 -4.65
N LEU A 22 4.76 -30.68 -3.58
CA LEU A 22 4.31 -30.37 -2.22
C LEU A 22 4.91 -29.04 -1.73
N GLY A 23 6.19 -28.79 -2.01
CA GLY A 23 6.88 -27.56 -1.66
C GLY A 23 6.30 -26.34 -2.39
N ALA A 24 5.95 -26.48 -3.67
CA ALA A 24 5.27 -25.43 -4.43
C ALA A 24 3.87 -25.16 -3.85
N GLY A 25 3.09 -26.21 -3.57
CA GLY A 25 1.78 -26.08 -2.91
C GLY A 25 1.86 -25.41 -1.55
N TRP A 26 2.86 -25.78 -0.73
CA TRP A 26 3.08 -25.20 0.60
C TRP A 26 3.59 -23.76 0.53
N SER A 27 4.46 -23.43 -0.42
CA SER A 27 4.96 -22.06 -0.65
C SER A 27 3.83 -21.12 -1.06
N ILE A 28 2.91 -21.59 -1.92
CA ILE A 28 1.70 -20.86 -2.31
C ILE A 28 0.78 -20.71 -1.09
N TYR A 29 0.57 -21.77 -0.31
CA TYR A 29 -0.29 -21.72 0.89
C TYR A 29 0.27 -20.80 1.99
N ARG A 30 1.59 -20.75 2.16
CA ARG A 30 2.27 -19.91 3.15
C ARG A 30 2.36 -18.43 2.71
N ASN A 31 2.43 -18.16 1.42
CA ASN A 31 2.56 -16.80 0.89
C ASN A 31 1.20 -16.13 0.59
N LEU A 32 0.08 -16.77 0.93
CA LEU A 32 -1.22 -16.12 0.99
C LEU A 32 -1.37 -15.51 2.39
N PRO A 33 -1.31 -14.16 2.56
CA PRO A 33 -1.92 -13.54 3.73
C PRO A 33 -3.40 -13.98 3.74
N GLY A 34 -3.82 -14.65 4.81
CA GLY A 34 -5.05 -15.45 4.83
C GLY A 34 -6.29 -14.71 4.30
N GLY A 35 -6.89 -15.26 3.25
CA GLY A 35 -8.13 -14.75 2.67
C GLY A 35 -8.39 -15.27 1.26
N GLU A 36 -9.08 -16.41 1.17
CA GLU A 36 -9.95 -16.82 0.06
C GLU A 36 -9.34 -17.27 -1.28
N LEU A 37 -9.03 -18.56 -1.34
CA LEU A 37 -9.39 -19.36 -2.51
C LEU A 37 -10.85 -19.81 -2.35
N ALA A 38 -11.80 -19.06 -2.89
CA ALA A 38 -13.14 -19.57 -3.15
C ALA A 38 -13.29 -19.86 -4.64
N ALA A 39 -13.57 -21.14 -4.90
CA ALA A 39 -13.99 -21.70 -6.16
C ALA A 39 -15.18 -20.94 -6.77
N GLY A 40 -15.35 -21.08 -8.08
CA GLY A 40 -16.34 -20.33 -8.84
C GLY A 40 -17.76 -20.37 -8.28
N GLY A 41 -18.47 -19.25 -8.45
CA GLY A 41 -19.88 -19.15 -8.13
C GLY A 41 -20.22 -17.82 -7.48
N ALA A 42 -20.69 -16.88 -8.31
CA ALA A 42 -21.62 -15.79 -8.01
C ALA A 42 -21.52 -14.99 -6.69
N ALA A 43 -21.57 -13.66 -6.89
CA ALA A 43 -22.03 -12.61 -5.99
C ALA A 43 -21.00 -11.98 -5.03
N GLY A 44 -20.50 -10.79 -5.42
CA GLY A 44 -20.38 -9.67 -4.48
C GLY A 44 -19.02 -9.35 -3.87
N ALA A 45 -17.90 -9.92 -4.34
CA ALA A 45 -16.58 -9.53 -3.83
C ALA A 45 -16.20 -8.13 -4.32
N GLN A 46 -16.24 -7.13 -3.43
CA GLN A 46 -15.63 -5.83 -3.63
C GLN A 46 -14.17 -6.06 -4.01
N SER A 47 -13.84 -5.88 -5.29
CA SER A 47 -12.48 -6.11 -5.79
C SER A 47 -11.53 -5.11 -5.15
N GLU A 48 -10.66 -5.56 -4.26
CA GLU A 48 -9.59 -4.74 -3.72
C GLU A 48 -8.68 -4.25 -4.86
N THR A 49 -8.31 -2.98 -4.81
CA THR A 49 -7.39 -2.33 -5.73
C THR A 49 -5.99 -2.34 -5.15
N ALA A 50 -5.01 -2.79 -5.93
CA ALA A 50 -3.61 -2.66 -5.59
C ALA A 50 -3.14 -1.21 -5.84
N LEU A 51 -3.01 -0.41 -4.79
CA LEU A 51 -2.47 0.94 -4.87
C LEU A 51 -0.95 0.90 -4.67
N GLN A 52 -0.20 1.24 -5.71
CA GLN A 52 1.25 1.38 -5.67
C GLN A 52 1.62 2.85 -5.43
N ILE A 53 2.30 3.13 -4.33
CA ILE A 53 2.76 4.46 -3.95
C ILE A 53 4.24 4.54 -4.25
N VAL A 54 4.65 5.48 -5.09
CA VAL A 54 6.04 5.61 -5.57
C VAL A 54 6.56 7.01 -5.27
N LEU A 55 7.63 7.08 -4.47
CA LEU A 55 8.36 8.32 -4.25
C LEU A 55 9.33 8.57 -5.42
N ARG A 56 9.02 9.55 -6.26
CA ARG A 56 9.97 10.04 -7.27
C ARG A 56 10.81 11.17 -6.67
N ARG A 57 12.10 10.90 -6.49
CA ARG A 57 13.07 11.89 -6.02
C ARG A 57 13.70 12.67 -7.16
N GLY A 58 14.01 13.94 -6.89
CA GLY A 58 14.87 14.74 -7.76
C GLY A 58 16.33 14.28 -7.66
N PRO A 59 17.20 14.69 -8.59
CA PRO A 59 18.59 14.24 -8.68
C PRO A 59 19.49 14.62 -7.47
N THR A 60 18.98 15.36 -6.49
CA THR A 60 19.75 15.92 -5.36
C THR A 60 19.41 15.29 -4.00
N ASP A 61 18.40 14.42 -3.91
CA ASP A 61 17.86 13.89 -2.64
C ASP A 61 18.34 12.45 -2.34
N THR A 62 19.66 12.25 -2.19
CA THR A 62 20.29 10.91 -2.24
C THR A 62 20.76 10.33 -0.89
N SER A 63 20.28 10.76 0.29
CA SER A 63 20.90 10.29 1.54
C SER A 63 20.05 10.19 2.81
N ALA A 64 18.73 9.99 2.74
CA ALA A 64 17.94 9.72 3.95
C ALA A 64 17.65 8.22 4.12
N PRO A 65 17.86 7.62 5.31
CA PRO A 65 17.40 6.27 5.62
C PRO A 65 15.88 6.22 5.49
N MET A 66 15.43 5.26 4.71
CA MET A 66 14.18 5.36 3.96
C MET A 66 13.14 4.41 4.55
N ASP A 67 12.57 4.83 5.68
CA ASP A 67 11.37 4.25 6.28
C ASP A 67 10.35 5.37 6.44
N ILE A 68 9.62 5.65 5.36
CA ILE A 68 8.64 6.75 5.31
C ILE A 68 7.28 6.15 5.61
N PRO A 69 6.65 6.50 6.75
CA PRO A 69 5.29 6.07 7.03
C PRO A 69 4.33 6.78 6.07
N VAL A 70 3.45 5.98 5.47
CA VAL A 70 2.34 6.42 4.63
C VAL A 70 1.05 5.98 5.28
N GLU A 71 0.18 6.93 5.56
CA GLU A 71 -1.13 6.72 6.13
C GLU A 71 -2.19 6.99 5.06
N LEU A 72 -3.10 6.04 4.85
CA LEU A 72 -4.21 6.16 3.92
C LEU A 72 -5.52 6.19 4.70
N TYR A 73 -6.31 7.23 4.47
CA TYR A 73 -7.61 7.42 5.10
C TYR A 73 -8.71 7.31 4.04
N SER A 74 -9.73 6.49 4.32
CA SER A 74 -10.90 6.31 3.44
C SER A 74 -11.88 7.47 3.55
N ILE A 75 -11.43 8.68 3.19
CA ILE A 75 -12.21 9.91 3.30
C ILE A 75 -12.24 10.69 1.99
N ASP A 76 -13.42 11.25 1.66
CA ASP A 76 -13.57 12.23 0.60
C ASP A 76 -13.34 13.64 1.17
N VAL A 77 -12.12 14.14 1.05
CA VAL A 77 -11.75 15.49 1.50
C VAL A 77 -12.53 16.58 0.78
N ALA A 78 -12.94 16.37 -0.48
CA ALA A 78 -13.74 17.33 -1.21
C ALA A 78 -15.17 17.42 -0.65
N ALA A 79 -15.76 16.28 -0.26
CA ALA A 79 -17.02 16.26 0.47
C ALA A 79 -16.91 16.93 1.84
N LEU A 80 -15.86 16.63 2.60
CA LEU A 80 -15.60 17.26 3.90
C LEU A 80 -15.44 18.78 3.78
N ARG A 81 -14.77 19.26 2.73
CA ARG A 81 -14.60 20.70 2.49
C ARG A 81 -15.93 21.39 2.18
N ARG A 82 -16.84 20.73 1.45
CA ARG A 82 -18.20 21.23 1.22
C ARG A 82 -19.01 21.26 2.53
N GLU A 83 -18.94 20.19 3.31
CA GLU A 83 -19.63 20.10 4.62
C GLU A 83 -19.16 21.20 5.58
N TYR A 84 -17.84 21.40 5.68
CA TYR A 84 -17.25 22.47 6.47
C TYR A 84 -17.73 23.86 6.05
N GLY A 85 -17.89 24.10 4.73
CA GLY A 85 -18.39 25.37 4.21
C GLY A 85 -19.89 25.60 4.40
N SER A 86 -20.68 24.53 4.55
CA SER A 86 -22.13 24.63 4.73
C SER A 86 -22.55 24.92 6.18
N GLU A 87 -21.68 24.67 7.16
CA GLU A 87 -22.05 24.70 8.57
C GLU A 87 -21.27 25.81 9.31
N PRO A 88 -21.94 26.75 10.00
CA PRO A 88 -21.26 27.82 10.73
C PRO A 88 -20.49 27.24 11.92
N ARG A 89 -19.16 27.31 11.87
CA ARG A 89 -18.28 26.81 12.94
C ARG A 89 -17.35 27.93 13.40
N PRO A 90 -17.80 28.80 14.32
CA PRO A 90 -17.00 29.93 14.78
C PRO A 90 -15.70 29.43 15.42
N GLY A 91 -14.57 29.91 14.91
CA GLY A 91 -13.24 29.65 15.46
C GLY A 91 -12.60 28.29 15.17
N MET A 92 -13.27 27.38 14.45
CA MET A 92 -12.67 26.11 14.03
C MET A 92 -11.98 26.28 12.68
N ARG A 93 -10.75 25.76 12.50
CA ARG A 93 -10.14 25.67 11.16
C ARG A 93 -10.53 24.37 10.47
N PHE A 94 -10.39 24.33 9.14
CA PHE A 94 -10.61 23.12 8.36
C PHE A 94 -9.68 21.97 8.81
N ASP A 95 -8.42 22.27 9.14
CA ASP A 95 -7.48 21.28 9.64
C ASP A 95 -7.96 20.65 10.96
N ASP A 96 -8.53 21.45 11.87
CA ASP A 96 -9.09 20.94 13.13
C ASP A 96 -10.31 20.05 12.89
N PHE A 97 -11.14 20.42 11.91
CA PHE A 97 -12.29 19.62 11.50
C PHE A 97 -11.85 18.29 10.87
N LEU A 98 -10.86 18.33 9.99
CA LEU A 98 -10.29 17.15 9.35
C LEU A 98 -9.67 16.23 10.41
N ALA A 99 -8.86 16.76 11.32
CA ALA A 99 -8.26 16.00 12.42
C ALA A 99 -9.32 15.28 13.27
N ARG A 100 -10.47 15.92 13.53
CA ARG A 100 -11.59 15.26 14.23
C ARG A 100 -12.21 14.13 13.42
N ARG A 101 -12.37 14.30 12.11
CA ARG A 101 -12.90 13.26 11.20
C ARG A 101 -11.93 12.11 10.99
N LEU A 102 -10.62 12.37 11.00
CA LEU A 102 -9.58 11.34 10.93
C LEU A 102 -9.58 10.45 12.17
N LYS A 103 -9.85 10.99 13.37
CA LYS A 103 -9.95 10.18 14.60
C LYS A 103 -11.02 9.09 14.54
N SER A 104 -12.07 9.26 13.73
CA SER A 104 -13.12 8.26 13.55
C SER A 104 -12.85 7.25 12.43
N HIS A 105 -11.77 7.41 11.66
CA HIS A 105 -11.42 6.54 10.54
C HIS A 105 -9.99 6.03 10.74
N PRO A 106 -9.79 4.77 11.18
CA PRO A 106 -8.46 4.24 11.37
C PRO A 106 -7.69 4.24 10.04
N PRO A 107 -6.46 4.78 9.99
CA PRO A 107 -5.67 4.76 8.77
C PRO A 107 -5.22 3.36 8.42
N VAL A 108 -5.14 3.09 7.12
CA VAL A 108 -4.32 1.99 6.60
C VAL A 108 -2.88 2.49 6.54
N THR A 109 -2.01 1.90 7.37
CA THR A 109 -0.61 2.30 7.44
C THR A 109 0.25 1.40 6.55
N SER A 110 1.18 2.02 5.84
CA SER A 110 2.18 1.34 5.03
C SER A 110 3.51 2.08 5.13
N ARG A 111 4.59 1.44 4.69
CA ARG A 111 5.94 1.99 4.72
C ARG A 111 6.55 1.90 3.35
N LEU A 112 7.13 3.00 2.88
CA LEU A 112 7.92 2.98 1.66
C LEU A 112 9.19 2.18 1.90
N ASP A 113 9.48 1.25 0.99
CA ASP A 113 10.69 0.46 1.00
C ASP A 113 11.94 1.30 0.64
N ARG A 114 13.11 0.66 0.64
CA ARG A 114 14.38 1.32 0.25
C ARG A 114 14.38 1.82 -1.21
N GLY A 115 13.48 1.32 -2.05
CA GLY A 115 13.26 1.76 -3.43
C GLY A 115 12.25 2.90 -3.55
N GLY A 116 11.64 3.32 -2.44
CA GLY A 116 10.64 4.39 -2.41
C GLY A 116 9.28 3.92 -2.84
N GLN A 117 9.00 2.63 -2.68
CA GLN A 117 7.77 2.03 -3.14
C GLN A 117 7.02 1.40 -1.97
N ALA A 118 5.71 1.55 -1.97
CA ALA A 118 4.81 0.79 -1.13
C ALA A 118 3.68 0.26 -2.01
N THR A 119 3.18 -0.93 -1.70
CA THR A 119 1.96 -1.45 -2.30
C THR A 119 0.98 -1.76 -1.19
N VAL A 120 -0.24 -1.25 -1.31
CA VAL A 120 -1.31 -1.43 -0.34
C VAL A 120 -2.55 -1.92 -1.07
N MET A 121 -3.19 -2.96 -0.53
CA MET A 121 -4.50 -3.41 -1.00
C MET A 121 -5.57 -2.58 -0.28
N ILE A 122 -6.37 -1.85 -1.05
CA ILE A 122 -7.43 -0.99 -0.51
C ILE A 122 -8.70 -1.13 -1.34
N THR A 123 -9.84 -0.83 -0.74
CA THR A 123 -11.09 -0.82 -1.47
C THR A 123 -11.14 0.34 -2.49
N PRO A 124 -11.78 0.14 -3.66
CA PRO A 124 -12.05 1.23 -4.58
C PRO A 124 -12.85 2.34 -3.89
N GLY A 125 -12.54 3.59 -4.18
CA GLY A 125 -13.21 4.73 -3.58
C GLY A 125 -12.32 5.96 -3.48
N LYS A 126 -12.76 6.94 -2.68
CA LYS A 126 -12.00 8.17 -2.44
C LYS A 126 -11.17 8.03 -1.19
N TRP A 127 -9.88 8.29 -1.35
CA TRP A 127 -8.87 8.16 -0.33
C TRP A 127 -8.11 9.47 -0.15
N TRP A 128 -7.58 9.66 1.04
CA TRP A 128 -6.65 10.73 1.35
C TRP A 128 -5.34 10.12 1.82
N ILE A 129 -4.27 10.44 1.12
CA ILE A 129 -2.92 9.98 1.42
C ILE A 129 -2.22 11.06 2.23
N HIS A 130 -1.70 10.64 3.38
CA HIS A 130 -0.80 11.41 4.22
C HIS A 130 0.54 10.69 4.29
N ALA A 131 1.62 11.38 3.93
CA ALA A 131 2.96 10.83 4.06
C ALA A 131 3.90 11.91 4.59
N LEU A 132 4.80 11.52 5.49
CA LEU A 132 5.77 12.41 6.09
C LEU A 132 7.17 11.83 5.93
N LEU A 133 7.98 12.49 5.11
CA LEU A 133 9.41 12.25 5.04
C LEU A 133 10.11 13.18 6.03
N SER A 134 10.68 12.61 7.07
CA SER A 134 11.53 13.31 8.03
C SER A 134 13.00 13.13 7.66
N GLY A 135 13.73 14.23 7.50
CA GLY A 135 15.15 14.25 7.10
C GLY A 135 15.74 15.64 7.30
N GLU A 136 16.75 16.03 6.52
CA GLU A 136 17.26 17.41 6.50
C GLU A 136 16.17 18.44 6.11
N GLN A 137 15.19 17.97 5.35
CA GLN A 137 13.97 18.69 5.05
C GLN A 137 12.79 17.77 5.35
N ASN A 138 11.89 18.24 6.20
CA ASN A 138 10.60 17.59 6.42
C ASN A 138 9.71 17.89 5.21
N VAL A 139 9.30 16.84 4.51
CA VAL A 139 8.39 16.93 3.36
C VAL A 139 7.10 16.20 3.71
N GLU A 140 5.99 16.92 3.62
CA GLU A 140 4.66 16.39 3.90
C GLU A 140 3.82 16.34 2.63
N TRP A 141 3.19 15.19 2.37
CA TRP A 141 2.21 15.01 1.30
C TRP A 141 0.81 14.88 1.88
N ARG A 142 -0.16 15.57 1.25
CA ARG A 142 -1.60 15.54 1.61
C ARG A 142 -2.43 15.50 0.34
N LEU A 143 -2.64 14.30 -0.21
CA LEU A 143 -3.19 14.13 -1.56
C LEU A 143 -4.53 13.40 -1.55
N PRO A 144 -5.61 13.99 -2.10
CA PRO A 144 -6.82 13.24 -2.39
C PRO A 144 -6.61 12.37 -3.63
N VAL A 145 -6.99 11.09 -3.55
CA VAL A 145 -6.86 10.11 -4.62
C VAL A 145 -8.17 9.38 -4.82
N GLU A 146 -8.63 9.27 -6.06
CA GLU A 146 -9.71 8.38 -6.43
C GLU A 146 -9.13 7.06 -6.90
N VAL A 147 -9.43 5.99 -6.15
CA VAL A 147 -8.88 4.66 -6.34
C VAL A 147 -9.90 3.81 -7.09
N ALA A 148 -9.52 3.33 -8.27
CA ALA A 148 -10.38 2.54 -9.13
C ALA A 148 -9.62 1.46 -9.90
N GLY A 149 -10.34 0.45 -10.39
CA GLY A 149 -9.76 -0.64 -11.17
C GLY A 149 -9.03 -1.68 -10.32
N ARG A 150 -8.12 -2.44 -10.94
CA ARG A 150 -7.39 -3.53 -10.26
C ARG A 150 -6.03 -3.09 -9.70
N ARG A 151 -5.41 -2.10 -10.34
CA ARG A 151 -4.10 -1.57 -9.96
C ARG A 151 -4.02 -0.10 -10.35
N GLN A 152 -3.50 0.72 -9.44
CA GLN A 152 -3.30 2.14 -9.66
C GLN A 152 -1.98 2.58 -9.04
N THR A 153 -1.29 3.51 -9.67
CA THR A 153 -0.03 4.07 -9.17
C THR A 153 -0.23 5.52 -8.79
N VAL A 154 0.23 5.91 -7.60
CA VAL A 154 0.28 7.28 -7.12
C VAL A 154 1.74 7.66 -6.89
N GLU A 155 2.12 8.81 -7.43
CA GLU A 155 3.48 9.30 -7.31
C GLU A 155 3.55 10.38 -6.23
N LEU A 156 4.46 10.22 -5.27
CA LEU A 156 4.85 11.26 -4.34
C LEU A 156 6.07 11.96 -4.93
N THR A 157 5.92 13.22 -5.29
CA THR A 157 6.98 14.02 -5.90
C THR A 157 7.22 15.26 -5.05
N SER A 158 8.34 15.92 -5.27
CA SER A 158 8.59 17.17 -4.55
C SER A 158 7.58 18.27 -4.96
N GLU A 159 7.08 18.24 -6.19
CA GLU A 159 6.12 19.22 -6.74
C GLU A 159 4.71 19.08 -6.16
N ASN A 160 4.31 17.87 -5.76
CA ASN A 160 3.00 17.63 -5.15
C ASN A 160 3.07 17.56 -3.61
N ALA A 161 4.20 17.95 -3.02
CA ALA A 161 4.33 18.11 -1.58
C ALA A 161 3.47 19.29 -1.10
N TYR A 162 2.75 19.07 -0.01
CA TYR A 162 1.94 20.09 0.64
C TYR A 162 2.81 21.11 1.38
N ALA A 163 3.83 20.63 2.10
CA ALA A 163 4.76 21.49 2.83
C ALA A 163 6.19 20.94 2.75
N ARG A 164 7.16 21.86 2.68
CA ARG A 164 8.58 21.58 2.85
C ARG A 164 9.13 22.49 3.94
N MET A 165 9.71 21.91 4.98
CA MET A 165 10.32 22.65 6.08
C MET A 165 11.76 22.17 6.26
N LYS A 166 12.72 23.09 6.31
CA LYS A 166 14.10 22.76 6.65
C LYS A 166 14.18 22.43 8.14
N SER A 167 14.74 21.29 8.51
CA SER A 167 15.09 21.05 9.92
C SER A 167 16.27 21.95 10.28
N PHE A 168 16.14 22.74 11.35
CA PHE A 168 17.23 23.57 11.90
C PHE A 168 18.09 22.79 12.88
#